data_AF-A0AAF0MKC0-F1
#
_entry.id   AF-A0AAF0MKC0-F1
#
_cell.length_a   1.000
_cell.length_b   1.000
_cell.length_c   1.000
_cell.angle_alpha   90.00
_cell.angle_beta   90.00
_cell.angle_gamma   90.00
#
_symmetry.space_group_name_H-M   'P 1'
#
loop_
_entity.id
_entity.type
_entity.pdbx_description
1 polymer ?
#
loop_
_entity_poly.entity_id
_entity_poly.type
_entity_poly.pdbx_seq_one_letter_code
_entity_poly.pdbx_strand_id
1 'polypeptide(L)' 'MTPSELTNAVLKALEQERSVDEVAQKVGAPRSSVLDIMLYLAGRGRIVLTDSLHSKWQIKHGRETE' A
#
# COMPACT_ATOMS: atom_id res chain seq x y z
N MET A 1 11.20 -13.92 2.43
CA MET A 1 9.85 -13.32 2.44
C MET A 1 9.14 -13.73 1.16
N THR A 2 8.00 -14.38 1.28
CA THR A 2 7.13 -14.75 0.15
C THR A 2 6.39 -13.51 -0.38
N PRO A 3 5.87 -13.55 -1.62
CA PRO A 3 5.05 -12.44 -2.16
C PRO A 3 3.84 -12.10 -1.27
N SER A 4 3.23 -13.10 -0.64
CA SER A 4 2.09 -12.93 0.26
C SER A 4 2.49 -12.25 1.57
N GLU A 5 3.64 -12.62 2.15
CA GLU A 5 4.18 -11.96 3.35
C GLU A 5 4.51 -10.50 3.08
N LEU A 6 5.14 -10.21 1.93
CA LEU A 6 5.46 -8.84 1.53
C LEU A 6 4.19 -8.00 1.33
N THR A 7 3.16 -8.56 0.69
CA THR A 7 1.88 -7.88 0.49
C THR A 7 1.20 -7.52 1.81
N ASN A 8 1.20 -8.45 2.77
CA ASN A 8 0.64 -8.18 4.10
C ASN A 8 1.47 -7.14 4.88
N ALA A 9 2.80 -7.17 4.75
CA ALA A 9 3.67 -6.17 5.35
C ALA A 9 3.42 -4.77 4.76
N VAL A 10 3.24 -4.65 3.45
CA VAL A 10 2.90 -3.40 2.76
C VAL A 10 1.55 -2.85 3.25
N LEU A 11 0.52 -3.70 3.33
CA LEU A 11 -0.80 -3.29 3.84
C LEU A 11 -0.70 -2.77 5.29
N LYS A 12 0.01 -3.50 6.16
CA LYS A 12 0.19 -3.10 7.57
C LYS A 12 0.99 -1.79 7.70
N ALA A 13 2.02 -1.61 6.89
CA ALA A 13 2.79 -0.37 6.88
C ALA A 13 1.94 0.81 6.41
N LEU A 14 1.05 0.60 5.42
CA LEU A 14 0.17 1.63 4.89
C LEU A 14 -0.94 2.08 5.87
N GLU A 15 -1.18 1.34 6.96
CA GLU A 15 -2.06 1.80 8.05
C GLU A 15 -1.46 2.99 8.83
N GLN A 16 -0.12 3.08 8.86
CA GLN A 16 0.62 4.09 9.62
C GLN A 16 1.24 5.14 8.68
N GLU A 17 1.78 4.69 7.56
CA GLU A 17 2.50 5.50 6.57
C GLU A 17 1.62 5.73 5.34
N ARG A 18 1.86 6.82 4.61
CA ARG A 18 1.02 7.16 3.44
C ARG A 18 1.76 7.19 2.12
N SER A 19 3.07 7.40 2.12
CA SER A 19 3.86 7.40 0.88
C SER A 19 4.50 6.04 0.58
N VAL A 20 4.74 5.78 -0.70
CA VAL A 20 5.42 4.55 -1.17
C VAL A 20 6.82 4.43 -0.56
N ASP A 21 7.53 5.56 -0.40
CA ASP A 21 8.89 5.62 0.11
C ASP A 21 8.96 5.28 1.61
N GLU A 22 8.06 5.83 2.42
CA GLU A 22 7.93 5.49 3.85
C GLU A 22 7.57 4.01 4.04
N VAL A 23 6.62 3.50 3.25
CA VAL A 23 6.23 2.08 3.28
C VAL A 23 7.41 1.18 2.91
N ALA A 24 8.17 1.53 1.87
CA ALA A 24 9.34 0.76 1.45
C ALA A 24 10.44 0.73 2.51
N GLN A 25 10.70 1.85 3.16
CA GLN A 25 11.64 1.93 4.27
C GLN A 25 11.17 1.08 5.47
N LYS A 26 9.88 1.14 5.80
CA LYS A 26 9.30 0.40 6.93
C LYS A 26 9.35 -1.12 6.72
N VAL A 27 9.06 -1.57 5.50
CA VAL A 27 9.05 -3.00 5.14
C VAL A 27 10.45 -3.53 4.84
N GLY A 28 11.42 -2.65 4.59
CA GLY A 28 12.79 -3.03 4.24
C GLY A 28 12.90 -3.65 2.85
N ALA A 29 12.05 -3.20 1.91
CA ALA A 29 11.96 -3.73 0.56
C ALA A 29 12.26 -2.64 -0.48
N PRO A 30 12.71 -3.02 -1.69
CA PRO A 30 12.90 -2.06 -2.78
C PRO A 30 11.61 -1.31 -3.09
N ARG A 31 11.73 0.01 -3.29
CA ARG A 31 10.62 0.89 -3.64
C ARG A 31 9.81 0.39 -4.85
N SER A 32 10.49 -0.15 -5.88
CA SER A 32 9.83 -0.70 -7.07
C SER A 32 8.91 -1.86 -6.72
N SER A 33 9.37 -2.83 -5.93
CA SER A 33 8.56 -3.97 -5.49
C SER A 33 7.36 -3.54 -4.66
N VAL A 34 7.52 -2.52 -3.81
CA VAL A 34 6.43 -1.96 -3.00
C VAL A 34 5.43 -1.23 -3.89
N LEU A 35 5.91 -0.44 -4.86
CA LEU A 35 5.05 0.25 -5.82
C LEU A 35 4.22 -0.75 -6.64
N ASP A 36 4.82 -1.82 -7.15
CA ASP A 36 4.11 -2.86 -7.90
C ASP A 36 2.98 -3.50 -7.08
N ILE A 37 3.24 -3.76 -5.80
CA ILE A 37 2.23 -4.29 -4.87
C ILE A 37 1.13 -3.26 -4.60
N MET A 38 1.48 -2.00 -4.37
CA MET A 38 0.49 -0.95 -4.15
C MET A 38 -0.39 -0.74 -5.37
N LEU A 39 0.17 -0.74 -6.58
CA LEU A 39 -0.58 -0.69 -7.83
C LEU A 39 -1.49 -1.92 -7.99
N TYR A 40 -0.99 -3.11 -7.66
CA TYR A 40 -1.80 -4.34 -7.64
C TYR A 40 -2.98 -4.24 -6.67
N LEU A 41 -2.76 -3.76 -5.45
CA LEU A 41 -3.80 -3.56 -4.44
C LEU A 41 -4.81 -2.49 -4.86
N ALA A 42 -4.36 -1.43 -5.54
CA ALA A 42 -5.19 -0.37 -6.08
C ALA A 42 -6.09 -0.89 -7.21
N GLY A 43 -5.55 -1.69 -8.13
CA GLY A 43 -6.33 -2.36 -9.17
C GLY A 43 -7.39 -3.32 -8.62
N ARG A 44 -7.19 -3.83 -7.40
CA ARG A 44 -8.16 -4.66 -6.65
C ARG A 44 -9.12 -3.83 -5.79
N GLY A 45 -9.02 -2.50 -5.85
CA GLY A 45 -9.86 -1.58 -5.08
C GLY A 45 -9.62 -1.60 -3.56
N ARG A 46 -8.50 -2.18 -3.10
CA ARG A 46 -8.19 -2.27 -1.66
C ARG A 46 -7.54 -1.01 -1.10
N ILE A 47 -6.83 -0.28 -1.95
CA ILE A 47 -6.20 1.00 -1.59
C ILE A 47 -6.51 2.02 -2.69
N VAL A 48 -6.41 3.30 -2.36
CA VAL A 48 -6.61 4.40 -3.30
C VAL A 48 -5.53 5.45 -3.13
N LEU A 49 -5.09 6.03 -4.24
CA LEU A 49 -4.26 7.22 -4.23
C LEU A 49 -5.15 8.42 -3.90
N THR A 50 -4.84 9.13 -2.81
CA THR A 50 -5.62 10.28 -2.36
C THR A 50 -4.95 11.62 -2.65
N ASP A 51 -3.64 11.60 -2.87
CA ASP A 51 -2.87 12.78 -3.29
C ASP A 51 -1.76 12.35 -4.24
N SER A 52 -1.90 12.69 -5.52
CA SER A 52 -0.92 12.34 -6.55
C SER A 52 0.35 13.18 -6.49
N LEU A 53 0.28 14.41 -5.95
CA LEU A 53 1.45 15.30 -5.83
C LEU A 53 2.40 14.77 -4.75
N HIS A 54 1.85 14.29 -3.65
CA HIS A 54 2.63 13.74 -2.54
C HIS A 54 2.68 12.21 -2.51
N SER A 55 2.15 11.55 -3.55
CA SER A 55 2.08 10.09 -3.63
C SER A 55 1.48 9.44 -2.38
N LYS A 56 0.40 10.02 -1.82
CA LYS A 56 -0.25 9.50 -0.62
C LYS A 56 -1.33 8.49 -0.98
N TRP A 57 -1.30 7.36 -0.31
CA TRP A 57 -2.24 6.26 -0.48
C TRP A 57 -2.99 5.99 0.83
N GLN A 58 -4.19 5.45 0.72
CA GLN A 58 -5.00 5.04 1.86
C GLN A 58 -5.68 3.70 1.59
N ILE A 59 -5.84 2.90 2.63
CA ILE A 59 -6.64 1.68 2.56
C ILE A 59 -8.11 2.06 2.41
N LYS A 60 -8.76 1.50 1.39
CA LYS A 60 -10.20 1.63 1.20
C LYS A 60 -10.87 0.66 2.17
N HIS A 61 -11.31 1.17 3.31
CA HIS A 61 -12.24 0.44 4.16
C HIS A 61 -13.55 0.32 3.38
N GLY A 62 -13.91 -0.89 2.99
CA GLY A 62 -15.25 -1.15 2.49
C GLY A 62 -16.22 -0.67 3.56
N ARG A 63 -17.07 0.31 3.26
CA ARG A 63 -18.35 0.37 3.97
C ARG A 63 -19.06 -0.91 3.55
N GLU A 64 -19.11 -1.88 4.46
CA GLU A 64 -20.20 -2.84 4.47
C GLU A 64 -21.46 -1.99 4.73
N THR A 65 -22.02 -1.41 3.67
CA THR A 65 -23.41 -1.00 3.69
C THR A 65 -24.22 -2.24 3.43
N GLU A 66 -24.63 -2.90 4.51
CA GLU A 66 -25.88 -3.66 4.62
C GLU A 66 -26.34 -3.64 6.08
#